data_AF-A0A7C8HX55-F1
#
_entry.id   AF-A0A7C8HX55-F1
#
_cell.length_a   1.000
_cell.length_b   1.000
_cell.length_c   1.000
_cell.angle_alpha   90.00
_cell.angle_beta   90.00
_cell.angle_gamma   90.00
#
_symmetry.space_group_name_H-M   'P 1'
#
loop_
_entity.id
_entity.type
_entity.pdbx_description
1 polymer ?
#
loop_
_entity_poly.entity_id
_entity_poly.type
_entity_poly.pdbx_seq_one_letter_code
_entity_poly.pdbx_strand_id
1 'polypeptide(L)'
;MSKTRSTKESFLTGASTIIPVMPGIVPFGMLTGVVTIAAGISPLKAIFMTIFMFAGAAQVSVAQLMTENSSAIIIVATAIMINLRFVMYSASITPHLGPLSPWQRYISRTLCQIKRTRFPLWNSHRRAANITSSPSSPVRVHLSM
;
A
#
# COMPACT_ATOMS: atom_id res chain seq x y z
N MET A 1 29.21 5.22 1.61
CA MET A 1 29.07 5.06 0.14
C MET A 1 27.88 4.13 -0.14
N SER A 2 26.73 4.65 -0.58
CA SER A 2 25.62 3.77 -1.03
C SER A 2 25.92 3.27 -2.44
N LYS A 3 26.08 1.96 -2.60
CA LYS A 3 26.20 1.30 -3.91
C LYS A 3 25.00 1.69 -4.78
N THR A 4 25.23 2.41 -5.87
CA THR A 4 24.23 2.67 -6.91
C THR A 4 23.90 1.33 -7.58
N ARG A 5 22.79 0.71 -7.19
CA ARG A 5 22.32 -0.55 -7.79
C ARG A 5 22.00 -0.34 -9.25
N SER A 6 22.37 -1.30 -10.09
CA SER A 6 22.03 -1.30 -11.52
C SER A 6 20.50 -1.30 -11.69
N THR A 7 19.99 -0.64 -12.74
CA THR A 7 18.54 -0.59 -13.06
C THR A 7 17.90 -1.98 -13.06
N LYS A 8 18.64 -3.00 -13.52
CA LYS A 8 18.20 -4.40 -13.50
C LYS A 8 18.05 -4.96 -12.08
N GLU A 9 18.98 -4.66 -11.18
CA GLU A 9 18.92 -5.09 -9.78
C GLU A 9 17.75 -4.43 -9.03
N SER A 10 17.50 -3.15 -9.29
CA SER A 10 16.36 -2.43 -8.72
C SER A 10 15.01 -3.00 -9.21
N PHE A 11 14.91 -3.33 -10.50
CA PHE A 11 13.72 -3.98 -11.07
C PHE A 11 13.49 -5.38 -10.49
N LEU A 12 14.54 -6.22 -10.42
CA LEU A 12 14.47 -7.57 -9.85
C LEU A 12 14.13 -7.55 -8.36
N THR A 13 14.64 -6.57 -7.61
CA THR A 13 14.27 -6.38 -6.20
C THR A 13 12.79 -6.01 -6.06
N GLY A 14 12.29 -5.09 -6.89
CA GLY A 14 10.88 -4.71 -6.91
C GLY A 14 9.95 -5.87 -7.29
N ALA A 15 10.32 -6.65 -8.32
CA ALA A 15 9.60 -7.84 -8.72
C ALA A 15 9.57 -8.88 -7.59
N SER A 16 10.71 -9.19 -6.96
CA SER A 16 10.77 -10.12 -5.83
C SER A 16 9.93 -9.65 -4.61
N THR A 17 9.84 -8.33 -4.40
CA THR A 17 9.04 -7.75 -3.32
C THR A 17 7.53 -7.95 -3.53
N ILE A 18 7.05 -8.04 -4.78
CA ILE A 18 5.61 -8.24 -5.07
C ILE A 18 5.19 -9.71 -5.17
N ILE A 19 6.13 -10.63 -5.40
CA ILE A 19 5.90 -12.09 -5.45
C ILE A 19 5.06 -12.60 -4.26
N PRO A 20 5.36 -12.29 -2.98
CA PRO A 20 4.59 -12.81 -1.86
C PRO A 20 3.13 -12.32 -1.81
N VAL A 21 2.78 -11.27 -2.57
CA VAL A 21 1.41 -10.72 -2.63
C VAL A 21 0.58 -11.36 -3.75
N MET A 22 1.23 -11.88 -4.80
CA MET A 22 0.57 -12.44 -5.98
C MET A 22 -0.43 -13.58 -5.69
N PRO A 23 -0.16 -14.54 -4.77
CA PRO A 23 -1.11 -15.61 -4.46
C PRO A 23 -2.47 -15.09 -3.96
N GLY A 24 -2.51 -13.92 -3.31
CA GLY A 24 -3.76 -13.32 -2.83
C GLY A 24 -4.66 -12.77 -3.94
N ILE A 25 -4.12 -12.54 -5.14
CA ILE A 25 -4.88 -12.01 -6.28
C ILE A 25 -5.79 -13.07 -6.89
N VAL A 26 -5.38 -14.34 -6.86
CA VAL A 26 -6.16 -15.47 -7.43
C VAL A 26 -7.53 -15.63 -6.76
N PRO A 27 -7.64 -15.83 -5.43
CA PRO A 27 -8.95 -15.95 -4.77
C PRO A 27 -9.75 -14.65 -4.88
N PHE A 28 -9.08 -13.50 -4.90
CA PHE A 28 -9.74 -12.21 -5.09
C PHE A 28 -10.39 -12.10 -6.48
N GLY A 29 -9.70 -12.49 -7.54
CA GLY A 29 -10.24 -12.52 -8.90
C GLY A 29 -11.45 -13.46 -8.99
N MET A 30 -11.35 -14.67 -8.42
CA MET A 30 -12.47 -15.61 -8.35
C MET A 30 -13.67 -15.01 -7.61
N LEU A 31 -13.45 -14.39 -6.46
CA LEU A 31 -14.49 -13.72 -5.68
C LEU A 31 -15.23 -12.67 -6.52
N THR A 32 -14.48 -11.80 -7.22
CA THR A 32 -15.10 -10.74 -8.04
C THR A 32 -15.92 -11.32 -9.19
N GLY A 33 -15.47 -12.42 -9.80
CA GLY A 33 -16.21 -13.12 -10.84
C GLY A 33 -17.52 -13.71 -10.32
N VAL A 34 -17.47 -14.42 -9.18
CA VAL A 34 -18.65 -15.02 -8.54
C VAL A 34 -19.65 -13.94 -8.13
N VAL A 35 -19.20 -12.86 -7.49
CA VAL A 35 -20.06 -11.76 -7.05
C VAL A 35 -20.75 -11.08 -8.24
N THR A 36 -20.04 -10.89 -9.34
CA THR A 36 -20.61 -10.24 -10.53
C THR A 36 -21.71 -11.10 -11.18
N ILE A 37 -21.49 -12.41 -11.27
CA ILE A 37 -22.49 -13.35 -11.79
C ILE A 37 -23.68 -13.46 -10.82
N ALA A 38 -23.42 -13.50 -9.51
CA ALA A 38 -24.46 -13.56 -8.49
C ALA A 38 -25.34 -12.30 -8.46
N ALA A 39 -24.81 -11.14 -8.86
CA ALA A 39 -25.57 -9.90 -9.04
C ALA A 39 -26.48 -9.89 -10.29
N GLY A 40 -26.57 -11.00 -11.04
CA GLY A 40 -27.41 -11.12 -12.23
C GLY A 40 -26.85 -10.43 -13.48
N ILE A 41 -25.57 -10.05 -13.45
CA ILE A 41 -24.91 -9.38 -14.58
C ILE A 41 -24.43 -10.45 -15.57
N SER A 42 -24.84 -10.32 -16.83
CA SER A 42 -24.38 -11.21 -17.92
C SER A 42 -22.84 -11.26 -17.99
N PRO A 43 -22.22 -12.43 -18.25
CA PRO A 43 -20.77 -12.55 -18.39
C PRO A 43 -20.17 -11.57 -19.39
N LEU A 44 -20.88 -11.28 -20.49
CA LEU A 44 -20.43 -10.28 -21.47
C LEU A 44 -20.34 -8.88 -20.85
N LYS A 45 -21.37 -8.46 -20.11
CA LYS A 45 -21.40 -7.15 -19.43
C LYS A 45 -20.34 -7.08 -18.31
N ALA A 46 -20.10 -8.18 -17.62
CA ALA A 46 -19.04 -8.27 -16.62
C ALA A 46 -17.65 -8.03 -17.22
N ILE A 47 -17.38 -8.58 -18.41
CA ILE A 47 -16.14 -8.34 -19.16
C ILE A 47 -16.03 -6.88 -19.61
N PHE A 48 -17.12 -6.26 -20.05
CA PHE A 48 -17.09 -4.82 -20.36
C PHE A 48 -16.82 -3.97 -19.11
N MET A 49 -17.34 -4.36 -17.94
CA MET A 49 -17.07 -3.65 -16.69
C MET A 49 -15.60 -3.67 -16.28
N THR A 50 -14.86 -4.74 -16.50
CA THR A 50 -13.42 -4.78 -16.16
C THR A 50 -12.57 -3.84 -17.02
N ILE A 51 -13.02 -3.49 -18.23
CA ILE A 51 -12.37 -2.49 -19.10
C ILE A 51 -12.51 -1.08 -18.53
N PHE A 52 -13.70 -0.75 -18.01
CA PHE A 52 -13.96 0.57 -17.40
C PHE A 52 -13.52 0.66 -15.94
N MET A 53 -13.58 -0.45 -15.21
CA MET A 53 -13.26 -0.54 -13.79
C MET A 53 -11.98 -1.33 -13.61
N PHE A 54 -10.85 -0.61 -13.64
CA PHE A 54 -9.50 -1.16 -13.51
C PHE A 54 -9.25 -1.89 -12.17
N ALA A 55 -10.12 -1.70 -11.17
CA ALA A 55 -10.04 -2.35 -9.86
C ALA A 55 -11.20 -3.33 -9.62
N GLY A 56 -10.87 -4.61 -9.37
CA GLY A 56 -11.84 -5.63 -8.95
C GLY A 56 -12.59 -5.27 -7.65
N ALA A 57 -11.96 -4.50 -6.75
CA ALA A 57 -12.63 -4.01 -5.55
C ALA A 57 -13.83 -3.10 -5.88
N ALA A 58 -13.70 -2.29 -6.93
CA ALA A 58 -14.78 -1.42 -7.36
C ALA A 58 -15.93 -2.23 -8.00
N GLN A 59 -15.61 -3.30 -8.73
CA GLN A 59 -16.60 -4.19 -9.34
C GLN A 59 -17.44 -4.92 -8.29
N VAL A 60 -16.83 -5.36 -7.18
CA VAL A 60 -17.55 -5.97 -6.04
C VAL A 60 -18.51 -4.97 -5.38
N SER A 61 -18.06 -3.75 -5.10
CA SER A 61 -18.93 -2.72 -4.51
C SER A 61 -20.05 -2.28 -5.44
N VAL A 62 -19.78 -2.17 -6.75
CA VAL A 62 -20.82 -1.87 -7.74
C VAL A 62 -21.84 -2.99 -7.84
N ALA A 63 -21.40 -4.25 -7.85
CA ALA A 63 -22.31 -5.39 -7.85
C ALA A 63 -23.24 -5.39 -6.62
N GLN A 64 -22.72 -5.04 -5.44
CA GLN A 64 -23.54 -4.88 -4.22
C GLN A 64 -24.56 -3.73 -4.34
N LEU A 65 -24.12 -2.56 -4.79
CA LEU A 65 -25.01 -1.41 -4.98
C LEU A 65 -26.09 -1.66 -6.04
N MET A 66 -25.79 -2.47 -7.05
CA MET A 66 -26.77 -2.91 -8.04
C MET A 66 -27.81 -3.86 -7.43
N THR A 67 -27.41 -4.79 -6.54
CA THR A 67 -28.37 -5.66 -5.83
C THR A 67 -29.28 -4.90 -4.87
N GLU A 68 -28.83 -3.76 -4.35
CA GLU A 68 -29.60 -2.88 -3.46
C GLU A 68 -30.50 -1.89 -4.23
N ASN A 69 -30.58 -1.97 -5.56
CA ASN A 69 -31.31 -1.03 -6.42
C ASN A 69 -30.95 0.45 -6.17
N SER A 70 -29.67 0.72 -5.88
CA SER A 70 -29.18 2.07 -5.63
C SER A 70 -29.19 2.93 -6.91
N SER A 71 -29.25 4.26 -6.74
CA SER A 71 -29.22 5.19 -7.87
C SER A 71 -27.93 5.06 -8.69
N ALA A 72 -28.05 5.10 -10.01
CA ALA A 72 -26.92 4.98 -10.94
C ALA A 72 -25.81 6.01 -10.66
N ILE A 73 -26.17 7.20 -10.16
CA ILE A 73 -25.22 8.25 -9.78
C ILE A 73 -24.32 7.78 -8.62
N ILE A 74 -24.88 7.09 -7.63
CA ILE A 74 -24.16 6.59 -6.45
C ILE A 74 -23.20 5.46 -6.86
N ILE A 75 -23.64 4.59 -7.77
CA ILE A 75 -22.83 3.51 -8.33
C ILE A 75 -21.58 4.07 -9.01
N VAL A 76 -21.77 5.06 -9.90
CA VAL A 76 -20.66 5.72 -10.62
C VAL A 76 -19.76 6.50 -9.68
N ALA A 77 -20.32 7.24 -8.72
CA ALA A 77 -19.53 7.99 -7.74
C ALA A 77 -18.65 7.07 -6.87
N THR A 78 -19.21 5.94 -6.41
CA THR A 78 -18.47 4.92 -5.66
C THR A 78 -17.36 4.31 -6.50
N ALA A 79 -17.63 3.96 -7.76
CA ALA A 79 -16.65 3.44 -8.68
C ALA A 79 -15.48 4.41 -8.88
N ILE A 80 -15.76 5.70 -9.10
CA ILE A 80 -14.74 6.75 -9.24
C ILE A 80 -13.92 6.87 -7.95
N MET A 81 -14.58 6.94 -6.79
CA MET A 81 -13.94 7.10 -5.49
C MET A 81 -12.97 5.94 -5.17
N ILE A 82 -13.34 4.70 -5.51
CA ILE A 82 -12.45 3.54 -5.33
C ILE A 82 -11.27 3.61 -6.32
N ASN A 83 -11.50 4.03 -7.57
CA ASN A 83 -10.44 4.16 -8.58
C ASN A 83 -9.47 5.32 -8.30
N LEU A 84 -9.88 6.34 -7.53
CA LEU A 84 -8.99 7.43 -7.09
C LEU A 84 -7.74 6.92 -6.37
N ARG A 85 -7.75 5.71 -5.80
CA ARG A 85 -6.56 5.08 -5.22
C ARG A 85 -5.39 5.02 -6.22
N PHE A 86 -5.64 4.79 -7.51
CA PHE A 86 -4.60 4.77 -8.53
C PHE A 86 -4.01 6.16 -8.78
N VAL A 87 -4.86 7.19 -8.72
CA VAL A 87 -4.42 8.60 -8.77
C VAL A 87 -3.56 8.92 -7.55
N MET A 88 -3.95 8.47 -6.36
CA MET A 88 -3.15 8.63 -5.13
C MET A 88 -1.82 7.88 -5.20
N TYR A 89 -1.81 6.63 -5.70
CA TYR A 89 -0.57 5.88 -5.89
C TYR A 89 0.36 6.55 -6.90
N SER A 90 -0.19 7.03 -8.02
CA SER A 90 0.56 7.79 -9.02
C SER A 90 1.17 9.06 -8.41
N ALA A 91 0.37 9.85 -7.68
CA ALA A 91 0.82 11.04 -6.97
C ALA A 91 1.85 10.75 -5.86
N SER A 92 1.78 9.58 -5.21
CA SER A 92 2.73 9.15 -4.18
C SER A 92 4.05 8.64 -4.74
N ILE A 93 4.09 8.21 -6.01
CA ILE A 93 5.32 7.81 -6.70
C ILE A 93 6.04 9.04 -7.28
N THR A 94 5.29 10.11 -7.60
CA THR A 94 5.87 11.36 -8.12
C THR A 94 6.99 12.00 -7.28
N PRO A 95 7.00 12.00 -5.93
CA PRO A 95 8.14 12.53 -5.15
C PRO A 95 9.45 11.75 -5.31
N HIS A 96 9.42 10.56 -5.91
CA HIS A 96 10.64 9.81 -6.29
C HIS A 96 11.05 10.09 -7.75
N LEU A 97 10.31 10.95 -8.47
CA LEU A 97 10.43 11.27 -9.89
C LEU A 97 10.61 12.79 -10.13
N GLY A 98 11.60 13.43 -9.51
CA GLY A 98 12.01 14.80 -9.89
C GLY A 98 10.93 15.92 -9.74
N PRO A 99 11.23 17.17 -10.12
CA PRO A 99 10.54 18.35 -9.57
C PRO A 99 9.30 18.79 -10.38
N LEU A 100 8.07 18.62 -9.88
CA LEU A 100 6.85 19.25 -10.48
C LEU A 100 5.61 19.40 -9.55
N SER A 101 5.13 20.65 -9.41
CA SER A 101 3.79 21.14 -8.97
C SER A 101 3.49 21.39 -7.46
N PRO A 102 2.78 22.50 -7.13
CA PRO A 102 2.59 23.02 -5.76
C PRO A 102 1.64 22.19 -4.87
N TRP A 103 0.76 21.37 -5.45
CA TRP A 103 -0.13 20.47 -4.70
C TRP A 103 0.66 19.37 -3.94
N GLN A 104 1.85 19.00 -4.45
CA GLN A 104 2.75 18.03 -3.81
C GLN A 104 3.43 18.59 -2.55
N ARG A 105 3.61 19.91 -2.46
CA ARG A 105 4.12 20.59 -1.26
C ARG A 105 3.14 20.47 -0.09
N TYR A 106 1.84 20.41 -0.36
CA TYR A 106 0.80 20.25 0.66
C TYR A 106 0.81 18.83 1.24
N ILE A 107 0.94 17.82 0.38
CA ILE A 107 0.96 16.40 0.78
C ILE A 107 2.27 16.02 1.51
N SER A 108 3.41 16.61 1.12
CA SER A 108 4.67 16.39 1.84
C SER A 108 4.65 16.91 3.29
N ARG A 109 3.83 17.93 3.59
CA ARG A 109 3.65 18.44 4.96
C ARG A 109 2.79 17.51 5.81
N THR A 110 1.76 16.90 5.24
CA THR A 110 0.87 15.98 5.96
C THR A 110 1.48 14.59 6.16
N LEU A 111 2.24 14.07 5.18
CA LEU A 111 2.90 12.77 5.29
C LEU A 111 4.09 12.75 6.27
N CYS A 112 4.77 13.88 6.48
CA CYS A 112 5.87 13.97 7.44
C CYS A 112 5.37 13.84 8.90
N GLN A 113 4.09 14.10 9.17
CA GLN A 113 3.49 13.89 10.50
C GLN A 113 3.25 12.39 10.81
N ILE A 114 2.95 11.56 9.80
CA ILE A 114 2.61 10.14 9.99
C ILE A 114 3.84 9.26 10.22
N LYS A 115 4.99 9.57 9.58
CA LYS A 115 6.22 8.77 9.79
C LYS A 115 6.84 8.94 11.18
N ARG A 116 6.48 10.00 11.93
CA ARG A 116 7.03 10.29 13.25
C ARG A 116 6.39 9.48 14.38
N THR A 117 5.19 8.93 14.18
CA THR A 117 4.44 8.21 15.24
C THR A 117 4.57 6.68 15.20
N ARG A 118 5.03 6.07 14.10
CA ARG A 118 5.02 4.58 13.93
C ARG A 118 6.40 3.89 14.06
N PHE A 119 7.45 4.56 14.55
CA PHE A 119 8.76 3.91 14.66
C PHE A 119 9.58 4.15 15.96
N PRO A 120 9.01 4.30 17.15
CA PRO A 120 9.79 4.23 18.39
C PRO A 120 10.07 2.79 18.89
N LEU A 121 9.22 1.79 18.60
CA LEU A 121 9.27 0.46 19.24
C LEU A 121 10.13 -0.61 18.55
N TRP A 122 10.39 -0.53 17.24
CA TRP A 122 11.16 -1.57 16.54
C TRP A 122 12.68 -1.45 16.74
N ASN A 123 13.16 -0.26 17.15
CA ASN A 123 14.60 0.02 17.29
C ASN A 123 15.17 -0.29 18.70
N SER A 124 14.36 -0.84 19.62
CA SER A 124 14.83 -1.32 20.94
C SER A 124 15.42 -2.72 20.85
N HIS A 125 14.88 -3.60 20.00
CA HIS A 125 15.35 -4.99 19.86
C HIS A 125 16.76 -5.11 19.25
N ARG A 126 17.15 -4.19 18.35
CA ARG A 126 18.52 -4.15 17.82
C ARG A 126 19.55 -3.61 18.80
N ARG A 127 19.13 -2.80 19.78
CA ARG A 127 20.03 -2.22 20.80
C ARG A 127 20.33 -3.18 21.94
N ALA A 128 19.40 -4.06 22.30
CA ALA A 128 19.61 -5.05 23.37
C ALA A 128 20.65 -6.13 22.99
N ALA A 129 20.72 -6.52 21.71
CA ALA A 129 21.66 -7.55 21.25
C ALA A 129 23.13 -7.10 21.20
N ASN A 130 23.41 -5.80 21.31
CA ASN A 130 24.76 -5.23 21.18
C ASN A 130 25.40 -4.84 22.53
N ILE A 131 24.70 -5.06 23.66
CA ILE A 131 25.17 -4.70 25.01
C ILE A 131 25.80 -5.92 25.72
N THR A 132 25.50 -7.14 25.28
CA THR A 132 25.95 -8.37 25.95
C THR A 132 27.36 -8.85 25.55
N SER A 133 28.11 -8.08 24.76
CA SER A 133 29.44 -8.48 24.26
C SER A 133 30.62 -7.64 24.78
N SER A 134 30.43 -6.76 25.78
CA SER A 134 31.55 -6.01 26.38
C SER A 134 32.14 -6.74 27.60
N PRO A 135 33.39 -7.25 27.54
CA PRO A 135 34.06 -7.84 28.69
C PRO A 135 34.70 -6.76 29.57
N SER A 136 34.47 -6.86 30.88
CA SER A 136 35.26 -6.30 32.00
C SER A 136 35.47 -4.78 32.11
N SER A 137 34.92 -4.18 33.19
CA SER A 137 35.74 -3.46 34.19
C SER A 137 34.99 -3.33 35.53
N PRO A 138 35.67 -3.51 36.69
CA PRO A 138 35.07 -3.44 38.01
C PRO A 138 35.14 -1.99 38.54
N VAL A 139 34.02 -1.27 38.53
CA VAL A 139 33.98 0.10 39.08
C VAL A 139 33.45 0.07 40.52
N ARG A 140 34.41 -0.18 41.42
CA ARG A 140 34.65 0.49 42.71
C ARG A 140 33.51 1.40 43.21
N VAL A 141 32.63 0.87 44.05
CA VAL A 141 31.81 1.65 44.99
C VAL A 141 32.76 2.29 46.01
N HIS A 142 33.06 3.57 45.82
CA HIS A 142 33.81 4.37 46.77
C HIS A 142 32.88 4.79 47.90
N LEU A 143 33.04 4.13 49.05
CA LEU A 143 32.58 4.59 50.36
C LEU A 143 33.12 6.02 50.59
N SER A 144 32.26 6.97 50.94
CA SER A 144 32.65 8.24 51.56
C SER A 144 31.46 8.80 52.35
N MET A 145 31.55 8.57 53.67
CA MET A 145 31.01 9.33 54.81
C MET A 145 29.49 9.50 54.95
#